data_AF-K2KPB8-F1
#
_entry.id   AF-K2KPB8-F1
#
_cell.length_a   1.000
_cell.length_b   1.000
_cell.length_c   1.000
_cell.angle_alpha   90.00
_cell.angle_beta   90.00
_cell.angle_gamma   90.00
#
_symmetry.space_group_name_H-M   'P 1'
#
loop_
_entity.id
_entity.type
_entity.pdbx_description
1 polymer ?
#
loop_
_entity_poly.entity_id
_entity_poly.type
_entity_poly.pdbx_seq_one_letter_code
_entity_poly.pdbx_strand_id
1 'polypeptide(L)'
;MSRHAYRFYGVLFLLLLVTVIVQYSLPPQPEVRVDSHKQPFDVEFAEPVDVSTSKDSTEYATVDAKRIEKESAIPPTSLELNSVSASSIDINRANAAQIHATIDDFKQRMDNESIDQSWAYRRQTEINDVFINDERLRDLKLKSVDCRETLCQINLSSQPTIGRFTAMMQVQRALVAAPWYQSHMRSAIGGDSDADHDGDWVIYLSR
;
A
#
# COMPACT_ATOMS: atom_id res chain seq x y z
N MET A 1 23.09 35.72 -49.99
CA MET A 1 22.70 35.03 -48.74
C MET A 1 21.42 34.18 -48.81
N SER A 2 20.57 34.24 -49.84
CA SER A 2 19.25 33.57 -49.82
C SER A 2 19.23 32.07 -50.17
N ARG A 3 20.23 31.53 -50.88
CA ARG A 3 20.20 30.12 -51.37
C ARG A 3 20.35 29.05 -50.28
N HIS A 4 20.96 29.38 -49.14
CA HIS A 4 21.14 28.42 -48.04
C HIS A 4 19.89 28.27 -47.16
N ALA A 5 19.04 29.30 -47.09
CA ALA A 5 17.81 29.27 -46.29
C ALA A 5 16.82 28.22 -46.82
N TYR A 6 16.62 28.15 -48.14
CA TYR A 6 15.67 27.21 -48.75
C TYR A 6 16.04 25.74 -48.54
N ARG A 7 17.35 25.42 -48.46
CA ARG A 7 17.80 24.05 -48.19
C ARG A 7 17.48 23.63 -46.76
N PHE A 8 17.60 24.56 -45.81
CA PHE A 8 17.29 24.28 -44.41
C PHE A 8 15.79 24.07 -44.21
N TYR A 9 14.94 24.92 -44.79
CA TYR A 9 13.48 24.75 -44.71
C TYR A 9 12.98 23.48 -45.41
N GLY A 10 13.61 23.07 -46.51
CA GLY A 10 13.25 21.82 -47.19
C GLY A 10 13.49 20.59 -46.33
N VAL A 11 14.63 20.53 -45.63
CA VAL A 11 14.95 19.40 -44.73
C VAL A 11 14.03 19.40 -43.51
N LEU A 12 13.75 20.58 -42.94
CA LEU A 12 12.87 20.70 -41.78
C LEU A 12 11.42 20.29 -42.11
N PHE A 13 10.93 20.66 -43.29
CA PHE A 13 9.61 20.25 -43.76
C PHE A 13 9.52 18.73 -44.00
N LEU A 14 10.58 18.13 -44.55
CA LEU A 14 10.66 16.68 -44.72
C LEU A 14 10.65 15.92 -43.39
N LEU A 15 11.38 16.43 -42.38
CA LEU A 15 11.38 15.84 -41.03
C LEU A 15 9.99 15.92 -40.38
N LEU A 16 9.30 17.05 -40.50
CA LEU A 16 7.93 17.20 -40.00
C LEU A 16 6.92 16.29 -40.71
N LEU A 17 7.07 16.09 -42.02
CA LEU A 17 6.24 15.14 -42.75
C LEU A 17 6.44 13.70 -42.27
N VAL A 18 7.69 13.29 -42.02
CA VAL A 18 8.00 11.95 -41.52
C VAL A 18 7.43 11.75 -40.11
N THR A 19 7.53 12.72 -39.21
CA THR A 19 6.99 12.57 -37.84
C THR A 19 5.47 12.44 -37.85
N VAL A 20 4.78 13.21 -38.70
CA VAL A 20 3.32 13.11 -38.86
C VAL A 20 2.93 11.73 -39.41
N ILE A 21 3.60 11.24 -40.46
CA ILE A 21 3.31 9.91 -41.02
C ILE A 21 3.51 8.82 -39.98
N VAL A 22 4.58 8.88 -39.18
CA VAL A 22 4.83 7.91 -38.11
C VAL A 22 3.71 7.93 -37.07
N GLN A 23 3.25 9.11 -36.63
CA GLN A 23 2.14 9.23 -35.67
C GLN A 23 0.82 8.63 -36.18
N TYR A 24 0.50 8.82 -37.47
CA TYR A 24 -0.75 8.30 -38.05
C TYR A 24 -0.69 6.83 -38.48
N SER A 25 0.51 6.23 -38.52
CA SER A 25 0.67 4.83 -38.93
C SER A 25 0.55 3.84 -37.77
N LEU A 26 0.39 4.30 -36.52
CA LEU A 26 0.15 3.37 -35.42
C LEU A 26 -1.25 2.76 -35.57
N PRO A 27 -1.38 1.41 -35.61
CA PRO A 27 -2.67 0.78 -35.68
C PRO A 27 -3.50 1.11 -34.43
N PRO A 28 -4.82 1.30 -34.56
CA PRO A 28 -5.70 1.49 -33.41
C PRO A 28 -5.58 0.29 -32.48
N GLN A 29 -5.32 0.55 -31.20
CA GLN A 29 -5.26 -0.48 -30.17
C GLN A 29 -6.62 -1.19 -30.08
N PRO A 30 -6.65 -2.53 -29.97
CA PRO A 30 -7.90 -3.26 -29.82
C PRO A 30 -8.60 -2.83 -28.52
N GLU A 31 -9.84 -2.38 -28.67
CA GLU A 31 -10.70 -2.03 -27.55
C GLU A 31 -11.00 -3.30 -26.74
N VAL A 32 -10.36 -3.44 -25.57
CA VAL A 32 -10.59 -4.56 -24.66
C VAL A 32 -11.99 -4.40 -24.07
N ARG A 33 -12.96 -5.08 -24.69
CA ARG A 33 -14.32 -5.20 -24.19
C ARG A 33 -14.29 -6.08 -22.93
N VAL A 34 -14.28 -5.45 -21.76
CA VAL A 34 -14.39 -6.14 -20.48
C VAL A 34 -15.86 -6.50 -20.28
N ASP A 35 -16.22 -7.75 -20.59
CA ASP A 35 -17.53 -8.30 -20.25
C ASP A 35 -17.64 -8.42 -18.73
N SER A 36 -18.38 -7.49 -18.12
CA SER A 36 -18.66 -7.44 -16.69
C SER A 36 -19.61 -8.58 -16.33
N HIS A 37 -19.05 -9.75 -16.01
CA HIS A 37 -19.80 -10.87 -15.46
C HIS A 37 -20.13 -10.58 -13.99
N LYS A 38 -21.26 -9.89 -13.75
CA LYS A 38 -21.85 -9.73 -12.41
C LYS A 38 -22.45 -11.06 -11.98
N GLN A 39 -21.74 -11.83 -11.17
CA GLN A 39 -22.37 -12.85 -10.34
C GLN A 39 -23.01 -12.18 -9.11
N PRO A 40 -24.30 -12.41 -8.82
CA PRO A 40 -24.87 -12.03 -7.54
C PRO A 40 -24.27 -12.93 -6.46
N PHE A 41 -23.62 -12.30 -5.48
CA PHE A 41 -23.15 -12.95 -4.27
C PHE A 41 -24.27 -12.82 -3.24
N ASP A 42 -25.08 -13.86 -3.08
CA ASP A 42 -26.10 -13.94 -2.04
C ASP A 42 -25.39 -14.19 -0.69
N VAL A 43 -25.25 -13.13 0.11
CA VAL A 43 -24.80 -13.23 1.51
C VAL A 43 -26.04 -13.43 2.38
N GLU A 44 -26.23 -14.66 2.84
CA GLU A 44 -27.18 -14.99 3.89
C GLU A 44 -26.69 -14.37 5.21
N PHE A 45 -27.26 -13.21 5.56
CA PHE A 45 -27.00 -12.52 6.82
C PHE A 45 -27.73 -13.25 7.95
N ALA A 46 -26.95 -13.89 8.83
CA ALA A 46 -27.44 -14.38 10.12
C ALA A 46 -27.96 -13.21 10.98
N GLU A 47 -29.05 -13.50 11.69
CA GLU A 47 -29.88 -12.54 12.42
C GLU A 47 -29.10 -11.80 13.55
N PRO A 48 -29.41 -10.52 13.80
CA PRO A 48 -28.82 -9.76 14.90
C PRO A 48 -29.38 -10.20 16.26
N VAL A 49 -28.48 -10.49 17.20
CA VAL A 49 -28.80 -10.75 18.61
C VAL A 49 -29.17 -9.43 19.30
N ASP A 50 -30.38 -9.37 19.84
CA ASP A 50 -30.92 -8.25 20.61
C ASP A 50 -30.14 -8.03 21.92
N VAL A 51 -29.38 -6.92 22.00
CA VAL A 51 -28.84 -6.41 23.27
C VAL A 51 -29.76 -5.31 23.79
N SER A 52 -30.50 -5.68 24.84
CA SER A 52 -31.43 -4.81 25.55
C SER A 52 -30.71 -3.63 26.20
N THR A 53 -31.21 -2.44 25.91
CA THR A 53 -30.79 -1.14 26.42
C THR A 53 -31.33 -0.97 27.85
N SER A 54 -30.45 -0.93 28.86
CA SER A 54 -30.84 -0.49 30.20
C SER A 54 -30.67 1.03 30.32
N LYS A 55 -31.81 1.72 30.40
CA LYS A 55 -31.93 3.11 30.83
C LYS A 55 -31.73 3.15 32.34
N ASP A 56 -30.87 4.03 32.84
CA ASP A 56 -31.13 4.62 34.15
C ASP A 56 -30.58 6.05 34.24
N SER A 57 -31.27 6.82 35.07
CA SER A 57 -31.56 8.23 34.91
C SER A 57 -30.55 9.10 35.64
N THR A 58 -30.23 10.24 35.03
CA THR A 58 -29.49 11.32 35.66
C THR A 58 -30.44 12.10 36.56
N GLU A 59 -30.25 12.03 37.88
CA GLU A 59 -30.89 12.91 38.84
C GLU A 59 -29.80 13.70 39.60
N TYR A 60 -29.86 15.02 39.48
CA TYR A 60 -28.97 15.96 40.14
C TYR A 60 -29.53 16.27 41.53
N ALA A 61 -28.77 15.94 42.57
CA ALA A 61 -28.98 16.49 43.90
C ALA A 61 -27.65 16.93 44.51
N THR A 62 -27.56 18.23 44.76
CA THR A 62 -26.56 18.95 45.54
C THR A 62 -26.56 18.53 47.00
N VAL A 63 -25.43 18.10 47.58
CA VAL A 63 -25.17 18.21 49.03
C VAL A 63 -23.67 18.41 49.32
N ASP A 64 -23.46 19.36 50.22
CA ASP A 64 -22.27 19.89 50.89
C ASP A 64 -21.00 19.07 51.10
N ALA A 65 -19.91 19.84 51.09
CA ALA A 65 -18.57 19.49 51.52
C ALA A 65 -18.48 19.30 53.05
N LYS A 66 -18.04 18.11 53.49
CA LYS A 66 -17.29 17.95 54.75
C LYS A 66 -16.54 16.62 54.81
N ARG A 67 -15.20 16.71 54.75
CA ARG A 67 -14.21 16.06 55.62
C ARG A 67 -14.42 14.58 56.01
N ILE A 68 -13.48 13.71 55.62
CA ILE A 68 -12.67 12.82 56.50
C ILE A 68 -11.75 11.97 55.62
N GLU A 69 -10.45 12.06 55.85
CA GLU A 69 -9.44 11.09 55.40
C GLU A 69 -9.64 9.76 56.13
N LYS A 70 -9.71 8.63 55.40
CA LYS A 70 -9.26 7.32 55.90
C LYS A 70 -9.14 6.26 54.78
N GLU A 71 -7.90 5.90 54.49
CA GLU A 71 -7.36 4.53 54.57
C GLU A 71 -8.05 3.37 53.82
N SER A 72 -7.30 2.89 52.81
CA SER A 72 -6.97 1.46 52.58
C SER A 72 -7.94 0.52 51.85
N ALA A 73 -7.31 -0.25 50.97
CA ALA A 73 -7.71 -1.53 50.38
C ALA A 73 -8.77 -1.52 49.26
N ILE A 74 -8.30 -1.24 48.03
CA ILE A 74 -8.94 -1.77 46.81
C ILE A 74 -8.32 -3.16 46.56
N PRO A 75 -9.09 -4.27 46.58
CA PRO A 75 -8.59 -5.56 46.10
C PRO A 75 -8.40 -5.47 44.57
N PRO A 76 -7.27 -5.96 44.01
CA PRO A 76 -7.14 -6.04 42.56
C PRO A 76 -8.14 -7.07 42.05
N THR A 77 -9.18 -6.59 41.37
CA THR A 77 -10.00 -7.41 40.48
C THR A 77 -9.05 -8.07 39.50
N SER A 78 -8.89 -9.38 39.66
CA SER A 78 -8.18 -10.25 38.75
C SER A 78 -8.66 -9.97 37.34
N LEU A 79 -7.76 -9.47 36.49
CA LEU A 79 -7.93 -9.48 35.05
C LEU A 79 -8.14 -10.95 34.66
N GLU A 80 -9.40 -11.32 34.40
CA GLU A 80 -9.70 -12.56 33.71
C GLU A 80 -9.02 -12.48 32.35
N LEU A 81 -7.90 -13.17 32.25
CA LEU A 81 -7.17 -13.44 31.03
C LEU A 81 -8.11 -14.30 30.18
N ASN A 82 -8.96 -13.65 29.37
CA ASN A 82 -9.79 -14.32 28.39
C ASN A 82 -8.91 -15.31 27.63
N SER A 83 -9.19 -16.59 27.83
CA SER A 83 -8.43 -17.71 27.30
C SER A 83 -8.39 -17.59 25.78
N VAL A 84 -7.29 -17.07 25.26
CA VAL A 84 -6.96 -17.17 23.84
C VAL A 84 -6.90 -18.66 23.54
N SER A 85 -7.94 -19.15 22.87
CA SER A 85 -8.05 -20.57 22.53
C SER A 85 -6.78 -21.01 21.79
N ALA A 86 -6.22 -22.17 22.15
CA ALA A 86 -5.00 -22.69 21.54
C ALA A 86 -5.07 -22.71 19.99
N SER A 87 -6.27 -22.95 19.43
CA SER A 87 -6.54 -22.88 18.00
C SER A 87 -6.31 -21.49 17.40
N SER A 88 -6.66 -20.41 18.10
CA SER A 88 -6.39 -19.04 17.63
C SER A 88 -4.91 -18.66 17.69
N ILE A 89 -4.15 -19.23 18.63
CA ILE A 89 -2.69 -19.04 18.69
C ILE A 89 -2.01 -19.76 17.52
N ASP A 90 -2.46 -20.96 17.19
CA ASP A 90 -1.88 -21.76 16.10
C ASP A 90 -2.22 -21.17 14.72
N ILE A 91 -3.44 -20.66 14.52
CA ILE A 91 -3.81 -19.92 13.30
C ILE A 91 -2.94 -18.67 13.13
N ASN A 92 -2.72 -17.90 14.20
CA ASN A 92 -1.88 -16.71 14.16
C ASN A 92 -0.42 -17.05 13.85
N ARG A 93 0.10 -18.17 14.39
CA ARG A 93 1.46 -18.65 14.09
C ARG A 93 1.60 -19.11 12.63
N ALA A 94 0.64 -19.88 12.12
CA ALA A 94 0.64 -20.35 10.73
C ALA A 94 0.60 -19.17 9.73
N ASN A 95 -0.23 -18.17 10.01
CA ASN A 95 -0.32 -16.96 9.19
C ASN A 95 0.97 -16.15 9.22
N ALA A 96 1.59 -15.98 10.38
CA ALA A 96 2.88 -15.30 10.49
C ALA A 96 3.98 -16.03 9.69
N ALA A 97 4.06 -17.36 9.81
CA ALA A 97 5.01 -18.17 9.06
C ALA A 97 4.82 -18.04 7.54
N GLN A 98 3.57 -17.99 7.08
CA GLN A 98 3.25 -17.80 5.66
C GLN A 98 3.67 -16.42 5.13
N ILE A 99 3.51 -15.36 5.93
CA ILE A 99 3.96 -14.02 5.57
C ILE A 99 5.48 -13.99 5.45
N HIS A 100 6.20 -14.56 6.42
CA HIS A 100 7.67 -14.67 6.38
C HIS A 100 8.14 -15.42 5.14
N ALA A 101 7.56 -16.60 4.86
CA ALA A 101 7.88 -17.38 3.67
C ALA A 101 7.64 -16.60 2.36
N THR A 102 6.59 -15.77 2.31
CA THR A 102 6.31 -14.92 1.14
C THR A 102 7.37 -13.84 0.95
N ILE A 103 7.83 -13.22 2.04
CA ILE A 103 8.88 -12.19 1.99
C ILE A 103 10.22 -12.82 1.56
N ASP A 104 10.55 -14.01 2.06
CA ASP A 104 11.77 -14.72 1.70
C ASP A 104 11.76 -15.15 0.23
N ASP A 105 10.62 -15.65 -0.29
CA ASP A 105 10.44 -15.91 -1.72
C ASP A 105 10.70 -14.64 -2.56
N PHE A 106 10.14 -13.51 -2.15
CA PHE A 106 10.36 -12.24 -2.85
C PHE A 106 11.83 -11.78 -2.81
N LYS A 107 12.50 -11.90 -1.67
CA LYS A 107 13.95 -11.62 -1.58
C LYS A 107 14.74 -12.49 -2.55
N GLN A 108 14.51 -13.80 -2.52
CA GLN A 108 15.19 -14.75 -3.40
C GLN A 108 14.92 -14.43 -4.88
N ARG A 109 13.69 -14.02 -5.22
CA ARG A 109 13.34 -13.61 -6.59
C ARG A 109 14.02 -12.31 -6.99
N MET A 110 14.14 -11.33 -6.10
CA MET A 110 14.88 -10.08 -6.39
C MET A 110 16.35 -10.33 -6.75
N ASP A 111 16.96 -11.36 -6.17
CA ASP A 111 18.36 -11.73 -6.44
C ASP A 111 18.54 -12.52 -7.74
N ASN A 112 17.54 -13.31 -8.13
CA ASN A 112 17.66 -14.27 -9.24
C ASN A 112 16.91 -13.88 -10.51
N GLU A 113 15.88 -13.03 -10.43
CA GLU A 113 15.10 -12.63 -11.60
C GLU A 113 15.92 -11.76 -12.55
N SER A 114 15.68 -11.98 -13.85
CA SER A 114 16.21 -11.13 -14.90
C SER A 114 15.57 -9.73 -14.83
N ILE A 115 16.20 -8.73 -15.46
CA ILE A 115 15.63 -7.39 -15.56
C ILE A 115 14.99 -7.21 -16.93
N ASP A 116 13.66 -7.15 -17.00
CA ASP A 116 12.97 -6.58 -18.16
C ASP A 116 13.09 -5.06 -18.09
N GLN A 117 14.06 -4.51 -18.83
CA GLN A 117 14.36 -3.07 -18.83
C GLN A 117 13.13 -2.21 -19.16
N SER A 118 12.26 -2.68 -20.06
CA SER A 118 11.10 -1.91 -20.51
C SER A 118 10.01 -1.84 -19.44
N TRP A 119 9.75 -2.97 -18.77
CA TRP A 119 8.80 -3.04 -17.69
C TRP A 119 9.34 -2.37 -16.43
N ALA A 120 10.58 -2.67 -16.04
CA ALA A 120 11.22 -2.16 -14.84
C ALA A 120 11.28 -0.63 -14.84
N TYR A 121 11.77 -0.04 -15.94
CA TYR A 121 11.83 1.41 -16.07
C TYR A 121 10.46 2.07 -15.94
N ARG A 122 9.46 1.57 -16.69
CA ARG A 122 8.09 2.09 -16.62
C ARG A 122 7.50 2.01 -15.21
N ARG A 123 7.64 0.86 -14.53
CA ARG A 123 7.10 0.71 -13.17
C ARG A 123 7.85 1.53 -12.15
N GLN A 124 9.17 1.68 -12.29
CA GLN A 124 9.94 2.60 -11.45
C GLN A 124 9.43 4.03 -11.60
N THR A 125 9.25 4.52 -12.83
CA THR A 125 8.72 5.88 -13.08
C THR A 125 7.35 6.05 -12.44
N GLU A 126 6.43 5.13 -12.71
CA GLU A 126 5.07 5.19 -12.17
C GLU A 126 5.01 5.11 -10.64
N ILE A 127 5.88 4.31 -9.99
CA ILE A 127 5.98 4.27 -8.53
C ILE A 127 6.53 5.60 -8.02
N ASN A 128 7.60 6.13 -8.62
CA ASN A 128 8.15 7.44 -8.26
C ASN A 128 7.08 8.54 -8.38
N ASP A 129 6.28 8.52 -9.44
CA ASP A 129 5.20 9.48 -9.66
C ASP A 129 4.14 9.41 -8.55
N VAL A 130 3.84 8.23 -8.01
CA VAL A 130 2.93 8.09 -6.86
C VAL A 130 3.51 8.79 -5.62
N PHE A 131 4.80 8.61 -5.32
CA PHE A 131 5.45 9.26 -4.17
C PHE A 131 5.61 10.78 -4.35
N ILE A 132 5.71 11.27 -5.58
CA ILE A 132 5.82 12.71 -5.87
C ILE A 132 4.45 13.40 -5.79
N ASN A 133 3.41 12.77 -6.32
CA ASN A 133 2.11 13.42 -6.53
C ASN A 133 1.12 13.19 -5.39
N ASP A 134 1.28 12.15 -4.58
CA ASP A 134 0.36 11.85 -3.48
C ASP A 134 0.76 12.59 -2.19
N GLU A 135 -0.04 13.57 -1.79
CA GLU A 135 0.22 14.37 -0.59
C GLU A 135 0.32 13.55 0.70
N ARG A 136 -0.32 12.37 0.75
CA ARG A 136 -0.30 11.48 1.92
C ARG A 136 1.07 10.85 2.15
N LEU A 137 1.91 10.82 1.12
CA LEU A 137 3.25 10.22 1.17
C LEU A 137 4.35 11.25 1.43
N ARG A 138 4.01 12.54 1.62
CA ARG A 138 4.96 13.65 1.76
C ARG A 138 5.96 13.46 2.91
N ASP A 139 5.53 12.80 3.98
CA ASP A 139 6.36 12.54 5.16
C ASP A 139 7.17 11.25 5.06
N LEU A 140 7.01 10.50 3.97
CA LEU A 140 7.76 9.29 3.67
C LEU A 140 8.85 9.59 2.65
N LYS A 141 10.06 9.10 2.93
CA LYS A 141 11.19 9.24 2.03
C LYS A 141 11.35 7.97 1.21
N LEU A 142 11.13 8.08 -0.09
CA LEU A 142 11.47 7.05 -1.06
C LEU A 142 13.01 7.00 -1.20
N LYS A 143 13.62 5.86 -0.86
CA LYS A 143 15.08 5.65 -0.95
C LYS A 143 15.48 5.09 -2.30
N SER A 144 14.87 3.98 -2.70
CA SER A 144 15.06 3.40 -4.04
C SER A 144 13.83 2.61 -4.47
N VAL A 145 13.73 2.41 -5.79
CA VAL A 145 12.78 1.50 -6.42
C VAL A 145 13.55 0.62 -7.38
N ASP A 146 13.65 -0.67 -7.07
CA ASP A 146 14.40 -1.64 -7.82
C ASP A 146 13.43 -2.65 -8.40
N CYS A 147 13.29 -2.70 -9.72
CA CYS A 147 12.32 -3.57 -10.40
C CYS A 147 13.06 -4.58 -11.28
N ARG A 148 12.59 -5.82 -11.24
CA ARG A 148 13.07 -6.96 -12.06
C ARG A 148 12.10 -7.22 -13.21
N GLU A 149 11.79 -8.46 -13.51
CA GLU A 149 10.84 -8.83 -14.56
C GLU A 149 9.40 -8.87 -14.04
N THR A 150 9.20 -9.32 -12.80
CA THR A 150 7.85 -9.46 -12.23
C THR A 150 7.70 -8.86 -10.83
N LEU A 151 8.81 -8.47 -10.21
CA LEU A 151 8.86 -7.99 -8.85
C LEU A 151 9.52 -6.61 -8.77
N CYS A 152 8.98 -5.74 -7.92
CA CYS A 152 9.60 -4.48 -7.54
C CYS A 152 9.84 -4.46 -6.03
N GLN A 153 11.03 -4.02 -5.63
CA GLN A 153 11.40 -3.70 -4.27
C GLN A 153 11.41 -2.17 -4.11
N ILE A 154 10.66 -1.68 -3.13
CA ILE A 154 10.54 -0.27 -2.80
C ILE A 154 11.12 -0.07 -1.41
N ASN A 155 12.25 0.63 -1.32
CA ASN A 155 12.89 0.93 -0.06
C ASN A 155 12.43 2.30 0.45
N LEU A 156 11.92 2.32 1.67
CA LEU A 156 11.30 3.49 2.29
C LEU A 156 11.94 3.78 3.64
N SER A 157 11.89 5.05 4.02
CA SER A 157 12.26 5.53 5.34
C SER A 157 11.17 6.48 5.81
N SER A 158 10.65 6.26 7.03
CA SER A 158 9.67 7.15 7.64
C SER A 158 10.33 8.05 8.68
N GLN A 159 9.84 9.29 8.79
CA GLN A 159 10.14 10.10 9.97
C GLN A 159 9.68 9.37 11.24
N PRO A 160 10.39 9.52 12.37
CA PRO A 160 10.06 8.84 13.63
C PRO A 160 8.68 9.20 14.19
N THR A 161 8.05 10.26 13.67
CA THR A 161 6.71 10.73 14.05
C THR A 161 5.58 9.89 13.45
N ILE A 162 5.80 9.22 12.32
CA ILE A 162 4.78 8.37 11.69
C ILE A 162 5.08 6.92 12.01
N GLY A 163 4.15 6.27 12.73
CA GLY A 163 4.24 4.84 12.99
C GLY A 163 4.27 4.04 11.68
N ARG A 164 5.12 3.00 11.65
CA ARG A 164 5.32 2.12 10.47
C ARG A 164 4.02 1.59 9.87
N PHE A 165 3.06 1.21 10.71
CA PHE A 165 1.75 0.73 10.27
C PHE A 165 0.96 1.81 9.50
N THR A 166 0.97 3.05 9.99
CA THR A 166 0.31 4.18 9.32
C THR A 166 0.97 4.48 7.98
N ALA A 167 2.30 4.52 7.94
CA ALA A 167 3.07 4.72 6.73
C ALA A 167 2.74 3.64 5.67
N MET A 168 2.71 2.37 6.10
CA MET A 168 2.30 1.24 5.27
C MET A 168 0.90 1.42 4.69
N MET A 169 -0.08 1.80 5.51
CA MET A 169 -1.46 1.99 5.05
C MET A 169 -1.59 3.15 4.06
N GLN A 170 -0.82 4.23 4.25
CA GLN A 170 -0.77 5.36 3.31
C GLN A 170 -0.20 4.93 1.96
N VAL A 171 0.94 4.22 1.97
CA VAL A 171 1.57 3.73 0.73
C VAL A 171 0.63 2.76 0.01
N GLN A 172 0.04 1.80 0.72
CA GLN A 172 -0.89 0.85 0.08
C GLN A 172 -2.08 1.58 -0.56
N ARG A 173 -2.67 2.57 0.12
CA ARG A 173 -3.77 3.36 -0.44
C ARG A 173 -3.36 4.22 -1.63
N ALA A 174 -2.12 4.71 -1.65
CA ALA A 174 -1.59 5.49 -2.76
C ALA A 174 -1.31 4.62 -3.99
N LEU A 175 -0.68 3.46 -3.78
CA LEU A 175 -0.43 2.49 -4.83
C LEU A 175 -1.72 1.96 -5.45
N VAL A 176 -2.70 1.54 -4.63
CA VAL A 176 -3.99 1.02 -5.11
C VAL A 176 -4.81 2.07 -5.86
N ALA A 177 -4.64 3.35 -5.53
CA ALA A 177 -5.30 4.45 -6.23
C ALA A 177 -4.66 4.76 -7.60
N ALA A 178 -3.46 4.25 -7.87
CA ALA A 178 -2.75 4.55 -9.11
C ALA A 178 -3.38 3.78 -10.30
N PRO A 179 -3.56 4.42 -11.48
CA PRO A 179 -4.23 3.79 -12.63
C PRO A 179 -3.53 2.53 -13.17
N TRP A 180 -2.23 2.41 -12.91
CA TRP A 180 -1.43 1.27 -13.34
C TRP A 180 -1.52 0.06 -12.40
N TYR A 181 -2.06 0.25 -11.19
CA TYR A 181 -2.16 -0.80 -10.19
C TYR A 181 -3.27 -1.78 -10.57
N GLN A 182 -2.94 -3.06 -10.63
CA GLN A 182 -3.86 -4.11 -11.06
C GLN A 182 -4.35 -4.92 -9.86
N SER A 183 -5.60 -5.40 -9.92
CA SER A 183 -6.24 -6.12 -8.80
C SER A 183 -5.54 -7.43 -8.40
N HIS A 184 -4.71 -7.99 -9.28
CA HIS A 184 -3.94 -9.22 -9.01
C HIS A 184 -2.54 -8.95 -8.48
N MET A 185 -2.10 -7.69 -8.40
CA MET A 185 -0.81 -7.36 -7.83
C MET A 185 -0.79 -7.74 -6.36
N ARG A 186 0.27 -8.43 -5.94
CA ARG A 186 0.47 -8.85 -4.55
C ARG A 186 1.52 -7.96 -3.92
N SER A 187 1.18 -7.41 -2.75
CA SER A 187 2.11 -6.64 -1.94
C SER A 187 2.50 -7.42 -0.68
N ALA A 188 3.80 -7.48 -0.37
CA ALA A 188 4.27 -7.91 0.94
C ALA A 188 5.22 -6.87 1.51
N ILE A 189 5.27 -6.78 2.83
CA ILE A 189 6.05 -5.75 3.51
C ILE A 189 7.11 -6.44 4.35
N GLY A 190 8.35 -6.25 3.95
CA GLY A 190 9.52 -6.71 4.66
C GLY A 190 9.98 -5.66 5.67
N GLY A 191 10.28 -6.09 6.88
CA GLY A 191 11.28 -5.42 7.71
C GLY A 191 12.54 -6.24 7.61
N ASP A 192 13.68 -5.59 7.49
CA ASP A 192 14.87 -6.28 7.95
C ASP A 192 14.74 -6.39 9.47
N SER A 193 14.77 -7.61 10.00
CA SER A 193 14.76 -7.85 11.45
C SER A 193 16.00 -7.25 12.11
N ASP A 194 17.04 -7.02 11.31
CA ASP A 194 18.35 -6.51 11.74
C ASP A 194 18.51 -5.00 11.48
N ALA A 195 17.52 -4.34 10.85
CA ALA A 195 17.47 -2.87 10.75
C ALA A 195 16.96 -2.29 12.08
N ASP A 196 17.75 -2.52 13.13
CA ASP A 196 17.60 -1.87 14.40
C ASP A 196 17.89 -0.36 14.20
N HIS A 197 16.85 0.46 14.33
CA HIS A 197 16.86 1.91 14.61
C HIS A 197 16.56 2.94 13.51
N ASP A 198 16.54 2.64 12.21
CA ASP A 198 16.45 3.73 11.20
C ASP A 198 15.06 4.00 10.61
N GLY A 199 14.01 3.30 11.07
CA GLY A 199 12.66 3.49 10.52
C GLY A 199 12.56 3.10 9.05
N ASP A 200 13.52 2.30 8.58
CA ASP A 200 13.59 1.78 7.23
C ASP A 200 12.76 0.51 7.08
N TRP A 201 12.12 0.39 5.93
CA TRP A 201 11.31 -0.78 5.61
C TRP A 201 11.15 -0.92 4.10
N VAL A 202 10.75 -2.12 3.69
CA VAL A 202 10.74 -2.53 2.30
C VAL A 202 9.35 -3.00 1.92
N ILE A 203 8.87 -2.59 0.75
CA ILE A 203 7.67 -3.14 0.13
C ILE A 203 8.09 -3.91 -1.11
N TYR A 204 7.57 -5.13 -1.22
CA TYR A 204 7.64 -5.93 -2.43
C TYR A 204 6.30 -5.86 -3.14
N LEU A 205 6.32 -5.54 -4.44
CA LEU A 205 5.17 -5.59 -5.33
C LEU A 205 5.42 -6.61 -6.43
N SER A 206 4.64 -7.70 -6.44
CA SER A 206 4.63 -8.67 -7.54
C SER A 206 3.43 -8.39 -8.42
N ARG A 207 3.63 -8.44 -9.74
CA ARG A 207 2.53 -8.73 -10.67
C ARG A 207 2.21 -10.22 -10.69
#